data_AF-B0DKA3-F1
#
_entry.id   AF-B0DKA3-F1
#
_cell.length_a   1.000
_cell.length_b   1.000
_cell.length_c   1.000
_cell.angle_alpha   90.00
_cell.angle_beta   90.00
_cell.angle_gamma   90.00
#
_symmetry.space_group_name_H-M   'P 1'
#
loop_
_entity.id
_entity.type
_entity.pdbx_description
1 polymer ?
#
loop_
_entity_poly.entity_id
_entity_poly.type
_entity_poly.pdbx_seq_one_letter_code
_entity_poly.pdbx_strand_id
1 'polypeptide(L)'
;MPETEEYILQNTDDLADNQPALFQKAPEPLLPNFGEGRIRQYALDIHLMVACNSMGTRTLSDFIRLGNESGLHFERVWDLGDMGAMEYRLPKTRRYA
;
A
#
# COMPACT_ATOMS: atom_id res chain seq x y z
N MET A 1 37.61 -12.24 5.69
CA MET A 1 36.66 -11.22 5.22
C MET A 1 35.46 -11.31 6.17
N PRO A 2 35.23 -10.35 7.07
CA PRO A 2 34.02 -10.38 7.88
C PRO A 2 32.80 -10.11 6.98
N GLU A 3 31.72 -10.76 7.35
CA GLU A 3 30.53 -11.07 6.56
C GLU A 3 29.74 -9.80 6.20
N THR A 4 29.19 -9.74 4.98
CA THR A 4 28.38 -8.62 4.52
C THR A 4 27.08 -8.54 5.32
N GLU A 5 27.02 -7.69 6.33
CA GLU A 5 25.77 -7.21 6.94
C GLU A 5 25.09 -6.22 5.98
N GLU A 6 24.49 -6.73 4.91
CA GLU A 6 23.64 -5.91 4.04
C GLU A 6 22.20 -5.96 4.59
N TYR A 7 21.81 -4.92 5.33
CA TYR A 7 20.54 -4.87 6.05
C TYR A 7 19.79 -3.57 5.77
N ILE A 8 19.05 -3.45 4.67
CA ILE A 8 18.12 -2.32 4.48
C ILE A 8 16.98 -2.81 3.56
N LEU A 9 15.72 -2.89 3.99
CA LEU A 9 14.83 -1.75 4.25
C LEU A 9 13.79 -2.04 5.35
N GLN A 10 13.62 -1.06 6.24
CA GLN A 10 12.37 -0.82 6.96
C GLN A 10 11.57 0.25 6.21
N ASN A 11 10.38 -0.09 5.74
CA ASN A 11 9.26 0.85 5.75
C ASN A 11 8.10 0.15 6.45
N THR A 12 7.64 0.76 7.54
CA THR A 12 6.62 0.26 8.45
C THR A 12 5.60 1.37 8.68
N ASP A 13 5.19 2.04 7.60
CA ASP A 13 4.19 3.11 7.51
C ASP A 13 4.21 4.14 8.67
N ASP A 14 5.24 4.99 8.65
CA ASP A 14 5.16 6.36 9.16
C ASP A 14 4.34 7.20 8.18
N LEU A 15 3.02 7.09 8.25
CA LEU A 15 2.16 8.10 7.64
C LEU A 15 2.48 9.42 8.36
N ALA A 16 2.91 10.45 7.61
CA ALA A 16 2.95 11.81 8.13
C ALA A 16 1.59 12.11 8.79
N ASP A 17 1.59 12.80 9.94
CA ASP A 17 0.43 13.09 10.83
C ASP A 17 -0.86 13.57 10.13
N ASN A 18 -0.80 13.90 8.85
CA ASN A 18 -1.88 14.45 8.04
C ASN A 18 -2.65 13.42 7.18
N GLN A 19 -2.39 12.11 7.30
CA GLN A 19 -3.28 11.09 6.71
C GLN A 19 -4.07 10.35 7.78
N PRO A 20 -5.40 10.17 7.61
CA PRO A 20 -6.19 9.36 8.53
C PRO A 20 -5.68 7.92 8.46
N ALA A 21 -4.91 7.51 9.46
CA ALA A 21 -4.50 6.13 9.59
C ALA A 21 -5.74 5.28 9.92
N LEU A 22 -6.04 4.30 9.07
CA LEU A 22 -7.12 3.34 9.32
C LEU A 22 -6.86 2.47 10.56
N PHE A 23 -5.58 2.35 10.95
CA PHE A 23 -5.14 1.59 12.11
C PHE A 23 -4.39 2.48 13.10
N GLN A 24 -4.60 2.20 14.39
CA GLN A 24 -3.88 2.87 15.47
C GLN A 24 -2.37 2.58 15.36
N LYS A 25 -1.55 3.64 15.36
CA LYS A 25 -0.08 3.51 15.39
C LYS A 25 0.33 2.84 16.70
N ALA A 26 1.26 1.89 16.62
CA ALA A 26 1.86 1.29 17.81
C ALA A 26 2.54 2.39 18.66
N PRO A 27 2.42 2.33 20.00
CA PRO A 27 3.07 3.31 20.87
C PRO A 27 4.59 3.12 20.86
N GLU A 28 5.34 4.22 20.94
CA GLU A 28 6.80 4.16 21.08
C GLU A 28 7.18 3.37 22.35
N PRO A 29 8.24 2.53 22.33
CA PRO A 29 9.26 2.38 21.28
C PRO A 29 8.97 1.25 20.27
N LEU A 30 7.72 0.75 20.20
CA LEU A 30 7.38 -0.38 19.36
C LEU A 30 7.41 0.00 17.88
N LEU A 31 7.81 -0.94 17.03
CA LEU A 31 7.80 -0.74 15.59
C LEU A 31 6.37 -0.46 15.11
N PRO A 32 6.16 0.41 14.10
CA PRO A 32 4.80 0.77 13.73
C PRO A 32 4.01 -0.35 13.05
N ASN A 33 4.64 -1.49 12.71
CA ASN A 33 3.98 -2.73 12.29
C ASN A 33 3.62 -3.68 13.46
N PHE A 34 3.87 -3.28 14.71
CA PHE A 34 3.57 -4.07 15.90
C PHE A 34 2.06 -4.08 16.18
N GLY A 35 1.49 -5.29 16.28
CA GLY A 35 0.05 -5.53 16.48
C GLY A 35 -0.65 -6.19 15.27
N GLU A 36 -1.87 -6.68 15.48
CA GLU A 36 -2.59 -7.51 14.48
C GLU A 36 -2.94 -6.75 13.19
N GLY A 37 -3.20 -5.44 13.26
CA GLY A 37 -3.65 -4.66 12.10
C GLY A 37 -2.58 -4.42 11.03
N ARG A 38 -1.29 -4.44 11.38
CA ARG A 38 -0.20 -4.08 10.46
C ARG A 38 0.80 -5.21 10.16
N ILE A 39 0.76 -6.31 10.92
CA ILE A 39 1.59 -7.48 10.66
C ILE A 39 1.29 -8.11 9.29
N ARG A 40 0.02 -8.11 8.86
CA ARG A 40 -0.39 -8.70 7.58
C ARG A 40 0.07 -7.88 6.38
N GLN A 41 -0.09 -6.55 6.44
CA GLN A 41 0.40 -5.66 5.38
C GLN A 41 1.92 -5.82 5.21
N TYR A 42 2.66 -5.80 6.32
CA TYR A 42 4.11 -6.02 6.29
C TYR A 42 4.50 -7.40 5.71
N ALA A 43 3.78 -8.46 6.08
CA ALA A 43 4.03 -9.79 5.53
C ALA A 43 3.76 -9.86 4.01
N LEU A 44 2.72 -9.16 3.53
CA LEU A 44 2.42 -9.08 2.09
C LEU A 44 3.48 -8.30 1.32
N ASP A 45 4.01 -7.21 1.87
CA ASP A 45 5.11 -6.44 1.25
C ASP A 45 6.34 -7.32 1.04
N ILE A 46 6.75 -8.06 2.07
CA ILE A 46 7.87 -9.01 1.97
C ILE A 46 7.56 -10.09 0.95
N HIS A 47 6.34 -10.66 0.99
CA HIS A 47 5.96 -11.73 0.06
C HIS A 47 6.04 -11.26 -1.40
N LEU A 48 5.49 -10.08 -1.71
CA LEU A 48 5.51 -9.51 -3.06
C LEU A 48 6.92 -9.09 -3.49
N MET A 49 7.75 -8.61 -2.56
CA MET A 49 9.16 -8.31 -2.83
C MET A 49 9.91 -9.59 -3.21
N VAL A 50 9.79 -10.66 -2.42
CA VAL A 50 10.50 -11.93 -2.65
C VAL A 50 9.99 -12.65 -3.89
N ALA A 51 8.67 -12.72 -4.09
CA ALA A 51 8.08 -13.51 -5.17
C ALA A 51 8.10 -12.79 -6.53
N CYS A 52 8.02 -11.46 -6.53
CA CYS A 52 7.78 -10.68 -7.76
C CYS A 52 8.77 -9.52 -7.96
N ASN A 53 9.78 -9.38 -7.11
CA ASN A 53 10.65 -8.20 -7.07
C ASN A 53 9.85 -6.89 -7.01
N SER A 54 8.73 -6.94 -6.28
CA SER A 54 7.85 -5.78 -6.12
C SER A 54 8.44 -4.78 -5.13
N MET A 55 8.28 -3.50 -5.41
CA MET A 55 8.72 -2.43 -4.52
C MET A 55 7.55 -2.00 -3.59
N GLY A 56 7.30 -2.82 -2.56
CA GLY A 56 6.35 -2.55 -1.45
C GLY A 56 4.85 -2.59 -1.81
N THR A 57 3.99 -2.42 -0.80
CA THR A 57 2.55 -2.20 -1.02
C THR A 57 2.30 -0.79 -1.54
N ARG A 58 1.54 -0.71 -2.64
CA ARG A 58 1.16 0.55 -3.28
C ARG A 58 0.24 1.38 -2.38
N THR A 59 0.48 2.68 -2.33
CA THR A 59 -0.40 3.63 -1.65
C THR A 59 -1.66 3.90 -2.48
N LEU A 60 -2.71 4.48 -1.86
CA LEU A 60 -3.89 4.91 -2.61
C LEU A 60 -3.53 5.88 -3.75
N SER A 61 -2.59 6.81 -3.52
CA SER A 61 -2.09 7.71 -4.54
C SER A 61 -1.48 6.98 -5.74
N ASP A 62 -0.76 5.88 -5.51
CA ASP A 62 -0.19 5.07 -6.58
C ASP A 62 -1.27 4.41 -7.42
N PHE A 63 -2.29 3.85 -6.75
CA PHE A 63 -3.42 3.23 -7.44
C PHE A 63 -4.22 4.24 -8.27
N ILE A 64 -4.49 5.43 -7.73
CA ILE A 64 -5.14 6.51 -8.49
C ILE A 64 -4.30 6.89 -9.72
N ARG A 65 -2.98 7.08 -9.53
CA ARG A 65 -2.07 7.41 -10.63
C ARG A 65 -2.07 6.33 -11.71
N LEU A 66 -1.88 5.08 -11.34
CA LEU A 66 -1.87 3.93 -12.27
C LEU A 66 -3.21 3.75 -12.97
N GLY A 67 -4.33 3.94 -12.25
CA GLY A 67 -5.67 3.91 -12.83
C GLY A 67 -5.85 4.97 -13.90
N ASN A 68 -5.46 6.21 -13.61
CA ASN A 68 -5.51 7.32 -14.57
C ASN A 68 -4.63 7.05 -15.80
N GLU A 69 -3.39 6.56 -15.60
CA GLU A 69 -2.48 6.17 -16.70
C GLU A 69 -3.06 5.03 -17.55
N SER A 70 -3.88 4.17 -16.96
CA SER A 70 -4.59 3.07 -17.65
C SER A 70 -5.90 3.51 -18.31
N GLY A 71 -6.25 4.80 -18.25
CA GLY A 71 -7.50 5.33 -18.81
C GLY A 71 -8.74 5.03 -17.97
N LEU A 72 -8.58 4.71 -16.69
CA LEU A 72 -9.66 4.53 -15.71
C LEU A 72 -9.80 5.78 -14.84
N HIS A 73 -11.02 6.07 -14.37
CA HIS A 73 -11.26 7.13 -13.40
C HIS A 73 -11.56 6.51 -12.04
N PHE A 74 -10.73 6.84 -11.04
CA PHE A 74 -10.96 6.39 -9.66
C PHE A 74 -12.24 7.00 -9.09
N GLU A 75 -13.11 6.17 -8.51
CA GLU A 75 -14.36 6.61 -7.88
C GLU A 75 -14.24 6.62 -6.36
N ARG A 76 -13.87 5.47 -5.77
CA ARG A 76 -13.78 5.33 -4.31
C ARG A 76 -12.98 4.10 -3.88
N VAL A 77 -12.57 4.12 -2.61
CA VAL A 77 -12.09 2.93 -1.89
C VAL A 77 -13.20 2.41 -1.00
N TRP A 78 -13.37 1.10 -0.99
CA TRP A 78 -14.18 0.36 -0.04
C TRP A 78 -13.26 -0.32 0.96
N ASP A 79 -13.45 -0.02 2.24
CA ASP A 79 -12.78 -0.71 3.34
C ASP A 79 -13.49 -2.04 3.63
N LEU A 80 -12.75 -3.15 3.52
CA LEU A 80 -13.24 -4.51 3.80
C LEU A 80 -12.54 -5.13 5.02
N GLY A 81 -11.94 -4.31 5.89
CA GLY A 81 -11.23 -4.72 7.09
C GLY A 81 -9.74 -4.94 6.82
N ASP A 82 -9.36 -6.14 6.38
CA ASP A 82 -7.95 -6.49 6.13
C ASP A 82 -7.42 -6.02 4.77
N MET A 83 -8.32 -5.86 3.80
CA MET A 83 -8.00 -5.41 2.44
C MET A 83 -9.02 -4.36 2.01
N GLY A 84 -8.66 -3.56 1.01
CA GLY A 84 -9.56 -2.61 0.37
C GLY A 84 -9.92 -3.05 -1.05
N ALA A 85 -11.12 -2.72 -1.50
CA ALA A 85 -11.48 -2.77 -2.91
C ALA A 85 -11.49 -1.35 -3.51
N MET A 86 -10.92 -1.20 -4.70
CA MET A 86 -10.95 0.08 -5.42
C MET A 86 -11.97 0.01 -6.53
N GLU A 87 -12.84 1.02 -6.56
CA GLU A 87 -13.82 1.19 -7.61
C GLU A 87 -13.30 2.19 -8.63
N TYR A 88 -13.36 1.79 -9.90
CA TYR A 88 -13.04 2.61 -11.05
C TYR A 88 -14.22 2.64 -12.00
N ARG A 89 -14.35 3.73 -12.75
CA ARG A 89 -15.27 3.83 -13.88
C ARG A 89 -14.52 4.06 -15.19
N LEU A 90 -15.19 3.72 -16.29
CA LEU A 90 -14.75 4.13 -17.61
C LEU A 90 -14.93 5.65 -17.79
N PRO A 91 -14.06 6.31 -18.57
CA PRO A 91 -14.29 7.68 -19.03
C PRO A 91 -15.60 7.75 -19.79
N LYS A 92 -16.35 8.86 -19.66
CA LYS A 92 -17.65 9.06 -20.33
C LYS A 92 -17.54 9.23 -21.86
N THR A 93 -16.37 9.00 -22.44
CA THR A 93 -16.06 9.17 -23.86
C THR A 93 -15.23 7.96 -24.28
N ARG A 94 -15.79 7.00 -25.03
CA ARG A 94 -15.96 7.10 -26.49
C ARG A 94 -17.17 6.26 -26.92
N ARG A 95 -18.21 6.94 -27.40
CA ARG A 95 -19.09 6.36 -28.41
C ARG A 95 -18.26 6.20 -29.67
N TYR A 96 -18.17 4.98 -30.20
CA TYR A 96 -18.06 4.83 -31.64
C TYR A 96 -19.26 4.05 -32.15
N ALA A 97 -19.81 4.65 -33.19
CA ALA A 97 -20.85 4.18 -34.08
C ALA A 97 -20.46 2.88 -34.78
#